data_AF-A0A3R6S486-F1
#
_entry.id   AF-A0A3R6S486-F1
#
_cell.length_a   1.000
_cell.length_b   1.000
_cell.length_c   1.000
_cell.angle_alpha   90.00
_cell.angle_beta   90.00
_cell.angle_gamma   90.00
#
_symmetry.space_group_name_H-M   'P 1'
#
loop_
_entity.id
_entity.type
_entity.pdbx_description
1 polymer ?
#
loop_
_entity_poly.entity_id
_entity_poly.type
_entity_poly.pdbx_seq_one_letter_code
_entity_poly.pdbx_strand_id
1 'polypeptide(L)'
;MCSIAIKIPDEVLYDTKMTEEQANDFAKKSIALMLYTKNHISIGYSAQIAGMTEEEFINYLSNNGISIFNFDDEDEFLEEMNNA
;
A
#
# COMPACT_ATOMS: atom_id res chain seq x y z
N MET A 1 13.24 -11.94 8.46
CA MET A 1 12.92 -11.23 7.19
C MET A 1 13.37 -12.09 6.03
N CYS A 2 12.59 -12.15 4.95
CA CYS A 2 12.95 -12.80 3.69
C CYS A 2 13.29 -11.73 2.64
N SER A 3 14.06 -12.07 1.60
CA SER A 3 14.40 -11.17 0.51
C SER A 3 13.93 -11.75 -0.83
N ILE A 4 13.30 -10.92 -1.64
CA ILE A 4 12.85 -11.23 -3.00
C ILE A 4 13.52 -10.22 -3.94
N ALA A 5 14.13 -10.70 -5.01
CA ALA A 5 14.76 -9.86 -6.03
C ALA A 5 14.10 -10.10 -7.38
N ILE A 6 13.77 -9.02 -8.08
CA ILE A 6 13.18 -9.03 -9.41
C ILE A 6 14.10 -8.24 -10.33
N LYS A 7 14.38 -8.78 -11.52
CA LYS A 7 15.08 -8.04 -12.58
C LYS A 7 14.06 -7.40 -13.49
N ILE A 8 14.12 -6.08 -13.60
CA ILE A 8 13.29 -5.29 -14.52
C ILE A 8 14.18 -4.89 -15.70
N PRO A 9 13.72 -5.01 -16.96
CA PRO A 9 14.47 -4.52 -18.11
C PRO A 9 14.71 -3.01 -18.03
N ASP A 10 15.90 -2.55 -18.41
CA ASP A 10 16.27 -1.12 -18.35
C ASP A 10 15.34 -0.26 -19.22
N GLU A 11 14.81 -0.83 -20.30
CA GLU A 11 13.83 -0.19 -21.18
C GLU A 11 12.59 0.29 -20.41
N VAL A 12 12.17 -0.44 -19.38
CA VAL A 12 11.03 -0.03 -18.55
C VAL A 12 11.36 1.24 -17.78
N LEU A 13 12.58 1.39 -17.26
CA LEU A 13 13.02 2.61 -16.56
C LEU A 13 13.08 3.79 -17.54
N TYR A 14 13.54 3.56 -18.77
CA TYR A 14 13.56 4.59 -19.81
C TYR A 14 12.15 5.04 -20.23
N ASP A 15 11.24 4.10 -20.48
CA ASP A 15 9.86 4.38 -20.90
C ASP A 15 9.06 5.09 -19.80
N THR A 16 9.24 4.68 -18.55
CA THR A 16 8.58 5.29 -17.37
C THR A 16 9.29 6.53 -16.85
N LYS A 17 10.51 6.82 -17.34
CA LYS A 17 11.39 7.90 -16.88
C LYS A 17 11.68 7.83 -15.37
N MET A 18 11.78 6.63 -14.83
CA MET A 18 12.11 6.40 -13.43
C MET A 18 13.62 6.18 -13.25
N THR A 19 14.16 6.69 -12.16
CA THR A 19 15.46 6.23 -11.64
C THR A 19 15.30 4.84 -11.02
N GLU A 20 16.42 4.13 -10.81
CA GLU A 20 16.41 2.84 -10.09
C GLU A 20 15.79 2.96 -8.69
N GLU A 21 16.07 4.05 -7.98
CA GLU A 21 15.50 4.35 -6.67
C GLU A 21 13.98 4.51 -6.75
N GLN A 22 13.48 5.29 -7.72
CA GLN A 22 12.05 5.48 -7.95
C GLN A 22 11.36 4.16 -8.33
N ALA A 23 11.99 3.32 -9.15
CA ALA A 23 11.46 2.02 -9.53
C ALA A 23 11.40 1.06 -8.32
N ASN A 24 12.42 1.08 -7.46
CA ASN A 24 12.45 0.29 -6.22
C ASN A 24 11.34 0.73 -5.27
N ASP A 25 11.20 2.03 -5.05
CA ASP A 25 10.13 2.62 -4.23
C ASP A 25 8.75 2.27 -4.78
N PHE A 26 8.57 2.38 -6.10
CA PHE A 26 7.33 1.99 -6.76
C PHE A 26 7.01 0.51 -6.53
N ALA A 27 7.98 -0.39 -6.71
CA ALA A 27 7.79 -1.82 -6.52
C ALA A 27 7.40 -2.17 -5.08
N LYS A 28 8.08 -1.60 -4.08
CA LYS A 28 7.76 -1.79 -2.65
C LYS A 28 6.35 -1.34 -2.33
N LYS A 29 6.00 -0.11 -2.71
CA LYS A 29 4.68 0.49 -2.44
C LYS A 29 3.58 -0.29 -3.15
N SER A 30 3.81 -0.71 -4.39
CA SER A 30 2.84 -1.52 -5.16
C SER A 30 2.59 -2.89 -4.53
N ILE A 31 3.65 -3.57 -4.06
CA ILE A 31 3.51 -4.86 -3.37
C ILE A 31 2.78 -4.69 -2.05
N ALA A 32 3.15 -3.70 -1.23
CA ALA A 32 2.46 -3.40 0.02
C ALA A 32 0.97 -3.12 -0.20
N LEU A 33 0.63 -2.33 -1.23
CA LEU A 33 -0.75 -2.02 -1.59
C LEU A 33 -1.54 -3.28 -1.97
N MET A 34 -0.94 -4.14 -2.81
CA MET A 34 -1.59 -5.38 -3.25
C MET A 34 -1.79 -6.35 -2.09
N LEU A 35 -0.80 -6.50 -1.21
CA LEU A 35 -0.89 -7.37 -0.05
C LEU A 35 -1.95 -6.90 0.95
N TYR A 36 -2.05 -5.59 1.17
CA TYR A 36 -3.12 -5.03 1.99
C TYR A 36 -4.50 -5.31 1.36
N THR A 37 -4.68 -4.96 0.09
CA THR A 37 -5.99 -5.01 -0.58
C THR A 37 -6.47 -6.39 -0.99
N LYS A 38 -5.57 -7.35 -1.26
CA LYS A 38 -5.93 -8.71 -1.74
C LYS A 38 -5.72 -9.80 -0.72
N ASN A 39 -4.81 -9.60 0.23
CA ASN A 39 -4.43 -10.64 1.18
C ASN A 39 -4.75 -10.24 2.63
N HIS A 40 -5.36 -9.07 2.86
CA HIS A 40 -5.74 -8.55 4.18
C HIS A 40 -4.57 -8.55 5.17
N ILE A 41 -3.35 -8.27 4.66
CA ILE A 41 -2.18 -8.08 5.50
C ILE A 41 -2.35 -6.80 6.32
N SER A 42 -1.88 -6.80 7.57
CA SER A 42 -2.02 -5.65 8.47
C SER A 42 -1.35 -4.39 7.92
N ILE A 43 -1.82 -3.22 8.39
CA ILE A 43 -1.24 -1.90 8.09
C ILE A 43 0.24 -1.89 8.48
N GLY A 44 0.59 -2.35 9.69
CA GLY A 44 1.97 -2.37 10.17
C GLY A 44 2.93 -3.15 9.28
N TYR A 45 2.56 -4.37 8.84
CA TYR A 45 3.43 -5.14 7.95
C TYR A 45 3.50 -4.53 6.55
N SER A 46 2.40 -3.97 6.05
CA SER A 46 2.37 -3.32 4.73
C SER A 46 3.22 -2.04 4.73
N ALA A 47 3.15 -1.24 5.78
CA ALA A 47 3.98 -0.05 5.99
C ALA A 47 5.47 -0.41 6.02
N GLN A 48 5.85 -1.48 6.74
CA GLN A 48 7.22 -1.98 6.78
C GLN A 48 7.74 -2.37 5.38
N ILE A 49 6.91 -3.03 4.55
CA ILE A 49 7.29 -3.39 3.17
C ILE A 49 7.44 -2.14 2.31
N ALA A 50 6.53 -1.17 2.45
CA ALA A 50 6.57 0.10 1.73
C ALA A 50 7.72 1.02 2.16
N GLY A 51 8.40 0.73 3.27
CA GLY A 51 9.41 1.59 3.86
C GLY A 51 8.84 2.86 4.48
N MET A 52 7.63 2.77 5.03
CA MET A 52 6.85 3.87 5.59
C MET A 52 6.52 3.62 7.07
N THR A 53 6.20 4.68 7.80
CA THR A 53 5.44 4.59 9.05
C THR A 53 4.00 4.16 8.77
N GLU A 54 3.28 3.68 9.79
CA GLU A 54 1.87 3.31 9.63
C GLU A 54 1.00 4.51 9.20
N GLU A 55 1.26 5.69 9.76
CA GLU A 55 0.56 6.93 9.39
C GLU A 55 0.79 7.30 7.92
N GLU A 56 2.04 7.26 7.45
CA GLU A 56 2.37 7.50 6.03
C GLU A 56 1.70 6.47 5.12
N PHE A 57 1.62 5.21 5.55
CA PHE A 57 0.96 4.17 4.77
C PHE A 57 -0.55 4.35 4.72
N ILE A 58 -1.20 4.77 5.82
CA ILE A 58 -2.62 5.13 5.83
C ILE A 58 -2.90 6.28 4.85
N ASN A 59 -2.05 7.32 4.86
CA ASN A 59 -2.16 8.42 3.90
C ASN A 59 -1.95 7.93 2.46
N TYR A 60 -1.02 6.99 2.25
CA TYR A 60 -0.79 6.37 0.95
C TYR A 60 -2.02 5.57 0.46
N LEU A 61 -2.69 4.80 1.34
CA LEU A 61 -3.93 4.10 1.00
C LEU A 61 -5.03 5.07 0.56
N SER A 62 -5.24 6.14 1.33
CA SER A 62 -6.21 7.20 1.02
C SER A 62 -5.93 7.84 -0.34
N ASN A 63 -4.67 8.19 -0.63
CA ASN A 63 -4.25 8.75 -1.92
C ASN A 63 -4.46 7.79 -3.11
N ASN A 64 -4.54 6.48 -2.85
CA ASN A 64 -4.84 5.45 -3.86
C ASN A 64 -6.33 5.05 -3.86
N GLY A 65 -7.20 5.79 -3.18
CA GLY A 65 -8.64 5.54 -3.14
C GLY A 65 -9.02 4.28 -2.36
N ILE A 66 -8.16 3.80 -1.47
CA ILE A 66 -8.41 2.61 -0.66
C ILE A 66 -8.83 3.07 0.73
N SER A 67 -10.07 2.74 1.08
CA SER A 67 -10.58 2.93 2.45
C SER A 67 -9.87 1.97 3.40
N ILE A 68 -9.42 2.48 4.54
CA ILE A 68 -8.99 1.64 5.67
C ILE A 68 -10.17 1.12 6.48
N PHE A 69 -11.34 1.73 6.30
CA PHE A 69 -12.58 1.26 6.86
C PHE A 69 -13.16 0.22 5.91
N ASN A 70 -13.10 -1.03 6.32
CA ASN A 70 -13.99 -2.04 5.81
C ASN A 70 -15.34 -1.81 6.49
N PHE A 71 -16.19 -0.99 5.88
CA PHE A 71 -17.62 -1.07 6.17
C PHE A 71 -18.12 -2.24 5.34
N ASP A 72 -18.06 -3.43 5.93
CA ASP A 72 -18.67 -4.61 5.28
C ASP A 72 -20.21 -4.42 5.19
N ASP A 73 -20.78 -3.53 6.01
CA ASP A 73 -22.18 -3.11 5.97
C ASP A 73 -22.35 -1.62 6.34
N GLU A 74 -23.29 -0.92 5.69
CA GLU A 74 -23.60 0.51 5.92
C GLU A 74 -24.07 0.77 7.37
N ASP A 75 -24.63 -0.27 7.99
CA ASP A 75 -25.12 -0.23 9.38
C ASP A 75 -23.98 -0.14 10.42
N GLU A 76 -22.83 -0.77 10.19
CA GLU A 76 -21.67 -0.72 11.11
C GLU A 76 -21.03 0.67 11.11
N PHE A 77 -21.02 1.34 9.95
CA PHE A 77 -20.59 2.74 9.83
C PHE A 77 -21.51 3.69 10.62
N LEU A 78 -22.82 3.51 10.51
CA LEU A 78 -23.81 4.35 11.18
C LEU A 78 -23.81 4.13 12.70
N GLU A 79 -23.53 2.92 13.18
CA GLU A 79 -23.37 2.64 14.61
C GLU A 79 -22.15 3.35 15.20
N GLU A 80 -20.98 3.30 14.54
CA GLU A 80 -19.79 4.01 15.04
C GLU A 80 -19.96 5.53 15.03
N MET A 81 -20.63 6.11 14.03
CA MET A 81 -20.91 7.56 13.98
C MET A 81 -21.86 8.03 15.08
N ASN A 82 -22.82 7.19 15.50
CA ASN A 82 -23.80 7.55 16.53
C ASN A 82 -23.26 7.41 17.97
N ASN A 83 -22.14 6.70 18.15
CA ASN A 83 -21.52 6.47 19.44
C ASN A 83 -20.38 7.47 19.78
N ALA A 84 -20.12 8.45 18.91
CA ALA A 84 -19.15 9.54 19.09
C ALA A 84 -19.82 10.88 19.44
#